data_AF-A8RDM6-F1
#
_entry.id   AF-A8RDM6-F1
#
_cell.length_a   1.000
_cell.length_b   1.000
_cell.length_c   1.000
_cell.angle_alpha   90.00
_cell.angle_beta   90.00
_cell.angle_gamma   90.00
#
_symmetry.space_group_name_H-M   'P 1'
#
loop_
_entity.id
_entity.type
_entity.pdbx_description
1 polymer ?
#
loop_
_entity_poly.entity_id
_entity_poly.type
_entity_poly.pdbx_seq_one_letter_code
_entity_poly.pdbx_strand_id
1 'polypeptide(L)' 'MSCCVDYDESLIAKDSYIEMKCIRCGHEEKMPSFIYGEEADYLLDIGDDEPPYFQCSNHHKDSLYGKEIQ' A
#
# COMPACT_ATOMS: atom_id res chain seq x y z
N MET A 1 -32.21 11.79 21.35
CA MET A 1 -31.54 10.59 20.79
C MET A 1 -30.05 10.76 20.96
N SER A 2 -29.41 9.99 21.85
CA SER A 2 -27.94 9.90 21.91
C SER A 2 -27.55 8.69 21.07
N CYS A 3 -27.00 8.93 19.88
CA CYS A 3 -26.46 7.87 19.03
C CYS A 3 -25.07 7.50 19.54
N CYS A 4 -25.01 6.77 20.66
CA CYS A 4 -23.78 6.12 21.07
C CYS A 4 -23.66 4.85 20.22
N VAL A 5 -23.01 4.97 19.07
CA VAL A 5 -22.52 3.80 18.33
C VAL A 5 -21.36 3.24 19.14
N ASP A 6 -21.57 2.13 19.82
CA ASP A 6 -20.49 1.34 20.40
C ASP A 6 -19.62 0.87 19.22
N TYR A 7 -18.52 1.58 18.98
CA TYR A 7 -17.55 1.22 17.96
C TYR A 7 -16.85 -0.05 18.44
N ASP A 8 -17.22 -1.17 17.85
CA ASP A 8 -16.51 -2.42 18.08
C ASP A 8 -15.13 -2.31 17.41
N GLU A 9 -14.12 -1.94 18.20
CA GLU A 9 -12.72 -1.84 17.75
C GLU A 9 -12.20 -3.16 17.14
N SER A 10 -12.85 -4.30 17.40
CA SER A 10 -12.49 -5.57 16.77
C SER A 10 -12.89 -5.68 15.29
N LEU A 11 -13.82 -4.83 14.83
CA LEU A 11 -14.19 -4.70 13.41
C LEU A 11 -13.27 -3.74 12.66
N ILE A 12 -12.44 -2.97 13.36
CA ILE A 12 -11.39 -2.16 12.73
C ILE A 12 -10.32 -3.16 12.30
N ALA A 13 -10.28 -3.45 11.00
CA ALA A 13 -9.19 -4.21 10.40
C ALA A 13 -7.88 -3.56 10.88
N LYS A 14 -7.03 -4.32 11.58
CA LYS A 14 -5.72 -3.82 11.98
C LYS A 14 -5.00 -3.42 10.71
N ASP A 15 -4.58 -2.16 10.64
CA ASP A 15 -3.77 -1.67 9.53
C ASP A 15 -2.57 -2.60 9.36
N SER A 16 -2.60 -3.43 8.33
CA SER A 16 -1.45 -4.21 7.92
C SER A 16 -0.63 -3.35 6.98
N TYR A 17 0.68 -3.38 7.16
CA TYR A 17 1.62 -2.61 6.37
C TYR A 17 2.54 -3.57 5.63
N ILE A 18 2.86 -3.23 4.40
CA ILE A 18 3.87 -3.90 3.60
C ILE A 18 5.15 -3.05 3.57
N GLU A 19 6.30 -3.73 3.45
CA GLU A 19 7.59 -3.07 3.33
C GLU A 19 7.87 -2.75 1.86
N MET A 20 8.11 -1.48 1.57
CA MET A 20 8.44 -0.97 0.23
C MET A 20 9.92 -0.60 0.17
N LYS A 21 10.52 -0.70 -1.01
CA LYS A 21 11.92 -0.29 -1.24
C LYS A 21 12.05 0.52 -2.51
N CYS A 22 12.81 1.61 -2.45
CA CYS A 22 13.14 2.41 -3.62
C CYS A 22 14.27 1.75 -4.42
N ILE A 23 14.04 1.46 -5.70
CA ILE A 23 15.07 0.89 -6.59
C ILE A 23 16.23 1.85 -6.85
N ARG A 24 16.01 3.17 -6.71
CA ARG A 24 17.00 4.20 -7.04
C ARG A 24 17.94 4.53 -5.88
N CYS A 25 17.41 4.71 -4.68
CA CYS A 25 18.20 5.13 -3.51
C CYS A 25 18.21 4.14 -2.35
N GLY A 26 17.48 3.03 -2.46
CA GLY A 26 17.41 2.01 -1.41
C GLY A 26 16.63 2.43 -0.17
N HIS A 27 15.96 3.60 -0.18
CA HIS A 27 15.08 4.02 0.90
C HIS A 27 13.95 3.01 1.10
N GLU A 28 13.67 2.68 2.36
CA GLU A 28 12.60 1.76 2.74
C GLU A 28 11.51 2.53 3.49
N GLU A 29 10.27 2.25 3.15
CA GLU A 29 9.10 2.85 3.78
C GLU A 29 7.95 1.84 3.87
N LYS A 30 7.03 2.08 4.81
CA LYS A 30 5.88 1.22 5.03
C LYS A 30 4.67 1.77 4.32
N MET A 31 3.96 0.91 3.59
CA MET A 31 2.72 1.25 2.91
C MET A 31 1.56 0.44 3.49
N PRO A 32 0.39 1.05 3.74
CA PRO A 32 -0.80 0.27 4.09
C PRO A 32 -1.10 -0.76 2.99
N SER A 33 -1.31 -2.01 3.39
CA SER A 33 -1.53 -3.14 2.47
C SER A 33 -2.72 -2.91 1.55
N PHE A 34 -3.78 -2.25 2.04
CA PHE A 34 -4.98 -1.99 1.25
C PHE A 34 -4.69 -1.07 0.06
N ILE A 35 -3.83 -0.05 0.24
CA ILE A 35 -3.42 0.86 -0.84
C ILE A 35 -2.69 0.08 -1.94
N TYR A 36 -1.79 -0.81 -1.54
CA TYR A 36 -1.08 -1.67 -2.49
C TYR A 36 -2.03 -2.62 -3.21
N GLY A 37 -2.94 -3.25 -2.47
CA GLY A 37 -3.93 -4.17 -3.02
C GLY A 37 -4.86 -3.51 -4.04
N GLU A 38 -5.39 -2.33 -3.71
CA GLU A 38 -6.27 -1.59 -4.63
C GLU A 38 -5.55 -1.20 -5.94
N GLU A 39 -4.28 -0.78 -5.87
CA GLU A 39 -3.52 -0.46 -7.07
C GLU A 39 -3.18 -1.70 -7.89
N ALA A 40 -2.82 -2.81 -7.23
CA ALA A 40 -2.55 -4.08 -7.91
C ALA A 40 -3.80 -4.62 -8.63
N ASP A 41 -4.96 -4.56 -7.97
CA ASP A 41 -6.24 -4.95 -8.58
C ASP A 41 -6.58 -4.05 -9.78
N TYR A 42 -6.32 -2.74 -9.68
CA TYR A 42 -6.52 -1.81 -10.79
C TYR A 42 -5.65 -2.12 -12.01
N LEU A 43 -4.37 -2.45 -11.80
CA LEU A 43 -3.46 -2.84 -12.89
C LEU A 43 -3.96 -4.10 -13.60
N LEU A 44 -4.39 -5.10 -12.85
CA LEU A 44 -4.97 -6.32 -13.41
C LEU A 44 -6.24 -6.03 -14.23
N ASP A 45 -7.10 -5.13 -13.76
CA ASP A 45 -8.33 -4.75 -14.47
C ASP A 45 -8.07 -4.07 -15.82
N ILE A 46 -6.95 -3.35 -15.97
CA ILE A 46 -6.54 -2.74 -17.25
C ILE A 46 -5.66 -3.67 -18.11
N GLY A 47 -5.39 -4.89 -17.63
CA GLY A 47 -4.59 -5.90 -18.31
C GLY A 47 -3.08 -5.71 -18.18
N ASP A 48 -2.63 -5.04 -17.13
CA ASP A 48 -1.21 -4.90 -16.74
C ASP A 48 -0.90 -5.90 -15.62
N ASP A 49 0.05 -6.81 -15.86
CA ASP A 49 0.50 -7.83 -14.92
C ASP A 49 1.76 -7.43 -14.14
N GLU A 50 2.29 -6.23 -14.38
CA GLU A 50 3.40 -5.69 -13.61
C GLU A 50 2.96 -5.32 -12.19
N PRO A 51 3.85 -5.48 -11.18
CA PRO A 51 3.58 -5.01 -9.83
C PRO A 51 3.51 -3.47 -9.79
N PRO A 52 2.65 -2.87 -8.95
CA PRO A 52 2.55 -1.43 -8.83
C PRO A 52 3.83 -0.78 -8.29
N TYR A 53 4.18 0.36 -8.88
CA TYR A 53 5.27 1.21 -8.43
C TYR A 53 4.72 2.50 -7.82
N PHE A 54 5.26 2.87 -6.66
CA PHE A 54 4.82 4.07 -5.94
C PHE A 54 5.91 5.14 -5.88
N GLN A 55 5.49 6.37 -5.66
CA GLN A 55 6.38 7.51 -5.59
C GLN A 55 7.29 7.45 -4.35
N CYS A 56 8.61 7.44 -4.56
CA CYS A 56 9.57 7.53 -3.46
C CYS A 56 9.52 8.90 -2.78
N SER A 57 9.38 8.93 -1.46
CA SER A 57 9.39 10.13 -0.63
C SER A 57 10.66 11.00 -0.75
N ASN A 58 11.81 10.42 -1.11
CA ASN A 58 13.07 11.15 -1.28
C ASN A 58 13.26 11.81 -2.65
N HIS A 59 12.71 11.22 -3.71
CA HIS A 59 12.98 11.66 -5.10
C HIS A 59 11.73 12.08 -5.86
N HIS A 60 10.55 11.82 -5.31
CA HIS A 60 9.26 12.11 -5.90
C HIS A 60 9.13 11.51 -7.32
N LYS A 61 9.62 10.27 -7.48
CA LYS A 61 9.53 9.46 -8.70
C LYS A 61 9.01 8.07 -8.37
N ASP A 62 8.22 7.50 -9.27
CA ASP A 62 7.67 6.15 -9.13
C ASP A 62 8.82 5.14 -9.22
N SER A 63 9.16 4.60 -8.05
CA SER A 63 10.38 3.82 -7.85
C SER A 63 10.36 2.94 -6.60
N LEU A 64 9.32 3.03 -5.77
CA LEU A 64 9.07 2.11 -4.67
C LEU A 64 8.37 0.86 -5.19
N TYR A 65 8.86 -0.30 -4.79
CA TYR A 65 8.27 -1.60 -5.10
C TYR A 65 8.09 -2.42 -3.81
N GLY A 66 7.15 -3.36 -3.80
CA GLY A 66 6.91 -4.25 -2.67
C GLY A 66 8.05 -5.25 -2.48
N LYS A 67 8.63 -5.34 -1.28
CA LYS A 67 9.75 -6.26 -0.99
C LYS A 67 9.32 -7.73 -0.96
N GLU A 68 8.05 -8.02 -0.69
CA GLU A 68 7.53 -9.40 -0.57
C GLU A 68 7.31 -10.09 -1.93
N ILE A 69 7.57 -9.39 -3.06
CA ILE A 69 7.20 -9.83 -4.41
C ILE A 69 8.45 -10.13 -5.27
N GLN A 70 9.65 -10.22 -4.67
CA GLN A 70 10.90 -10.59 -5.35
C GLN A 70 11.47 -11.94 -4.89
#